data_AF-A0A2N3KEM0-F1
#
_entry.id   AF-A0A2N3KEM0-F1
#
_cell.length_a   1.000
_cell.length_b   1.000
_cell.length_c   1.000
_cell.angle_alpha   90.00
_cell.angle_beta   90.00
_cell.angle_gamma   90.00
#
_symmetry.space_group_name_H-M   'P 1'
#
loop_
_entity.id
_entity.type
_entity.pdbx_description
1 polymer ?
#
loop_
_entity_poly.entity_id
_entity_poly.type
_entity_poly.pdbx_seq_one_letter_code
_entity_poly.pdbx_strand_id
1 'polypeptide(L)'
;MPTIHNKPQAGKTGWPFFVYLLIVLCIGVVSPSRAANAFLGPMSPAPGLIYDVAKGDYVRLETLQSAAAGAKYILLGETHDNLIHHQRQAELVDVLSGDGLKRAVVWEMINRDKQAALDAAWNDKKIEIEDIGAQLNWEDSGWPSWHDYSPIADAARKNQLPMVAGNLPDALISPLMTKGNSALPVSLAKKLALPALPDDTKALFDQEIVDAHCGMLAPEQAPPFSTIQFARDASLARAMFDATHQKGIKGAFLIAGAMHVRANVAVPWHLKRFDPKGTSIVIAMIEAPNPGDANIMPEELLNGFGPGHSVDFIWFTSDLDRSDPCDGIEMPHVQSADAQKTPAGDTDSSNTGENADDTANSDADADASADKPDTATQDAATNANSNDNGSAKAKGSPDTAVESPAKATNSGQIIDPEPSNNPMRRIMPIPPARPKE
;
A
#
# COMPACT_ATOMS: atom_id res chain seq x y z
N MET A 1 69.38 25.07 4.23
CA MET A 1 70.59 25.13 3.38
C MET A 1 71.80 24.85 4.26
N PRO A 2 72.92 24.32 3.74
CA PRO A 2 73.12 23.46 2.56
C PRO A 2 73.42 22.00 3.02
N THR A 3 73.06 20.90 2.34
CA THR A 3 73.61 20.33 1.09
C THR A 3 75.14 20.27 0.98
N ILE A 4 75.68 19.06 0.76
CA ILE A 4 76.67 18.72 -0.30
C ILE A 4 76.82 17.17 -0.40
N HIS A 5 77.11 16.67 -1.60
CA HIS A 5 77.30 15.24 -1.90
C HIS A 5 78.72 14.75 -1.57
N ASN A 6 78.91 13.42 -1.52
CA ASN A 6 79.85 12.79 -2.47
C ASN A 6 79.62 11.29 -2.69
N LYS A 7 80.11 10.78 -3.83
CA LYS A 7 79.97 9.38 -4.27
C LYS A 7 81.23 8.91 -5.03
N PRO A 8 81.94 7.87 -4.58
CA PRO A 8 82.79 7.02 -5.43
C PRO A 8 81.96 5.81 -5.92
N GLN A 9 82.06 5.30 -7.16
CA GLN A 9 83.23 4.79 -7.89
C GLN A 9 83.90 3.59 -7.17
N ALA A 10 84.16 2.41 -7.75
CA ALA A 10 83.61 1.59 -8.85
C ALA A 10 84.62 0.43 -9.08
N GLY A 11 84.13 -0.75 -9.48
CA GLY A 11 84.94 -1.94 -9.84
C GLY A 11 85.02 -3.02 -8.75
N LYS A 12 85.43 -4.26 -9.05
CA LYS A 12 85.56 -4.98 -10.33
C LYS A 12 85.84 -6.47 -10.03
N THR A 13 85.27 -7.41 -10.81
CA THR A 13 85.74 -8.81 -11.04
C THR A 13 86.12 -9.72 -9.85
N GLY A 14 85.46 -10.87 -9.70
CA GLY A 14 85.91 -11.95 -8.78
C GLY A 14 84.99 -13.18 -8.70
N TRP A 15 85.18 -14.16 -9.58
CA TRP A 15 84.58 -15.51 -9.55
C TRP A 15 85.71 -16.52 -9.89
N PRO A 16 85.60 -17.83 -9.58
CA PRO A 16 84.52 -18.53 -8.87
C PRO A 16 85.04 -19.38 -7.68
N PHE A 17 84.14 -20.05 -6.96
CA PHE A 17 84.39 -21.42 -6.49
C PHE A 17 83.07 -22.21 -6.38
N PHE A 18 83.10 -23.48 -6.79
CA PHE A 18 81.94 -24.39 -6.74
C PHE A 18 81.81 -25.04 -5.36
N VAL A 19 80.59 -25.08 -4.82
CA VAL A 19 80.04 -26.29 -4.15
C VAL A 19 78.58 -26.45 -4.59
N TYR A 20 78.20 -27.67 -4.92
CA TYR A 20 76.86 -28.06 -5.38
C TYR A 20 76.02 -28.49 -4.17
N LEU A 21 74.78 -28.00 -4.03
CA LEU A 21 73.75 -28.74 -3.28
C LEU A 21 72.37 -28.51 -3.89
N LEU A 22 71.82 -29.58 -4.44
CA LEU A 22 70.43 -29.64 -4.92
C LEU A 22 69.49 -29.72 -3.71
N ILE A 23 68.61 -28.74 -3.56
CA ILE A 23 67.33 -28.91 -2.87
C ILE A 23 66.24 -28.75 -3.94
N VAL A 24 65.39 -29.76 -4.07
CA VAL A 24 64.42 -29.87 -5.16
C VAL A 24 63.31 -28.85 -4.99
N LEU A 25 63.06 -28.09 -6.06
CA LEU A 25 62.01 -27.07 -6.16
C LEU A 25 60.63 -27.74 -6.30
N CYS A 26 60.09 -28.26 -5.19
CA CYS A 26 58.70 -28.71 -5.12
C CYS A 26 57.74 -27.51 -5.09
N ILE A 27 57.62 -26.80 -6.21
CA ILE A 27 56.46 -25.93 -6.48
C ILE A 27 55.26 -26.86 -6.62
N GLY A 28 54.52 -27.03 -5.52
CA GLY A 28 53.18 -27.60 -5.58
C GLY A 28 52.33 -26.70 -6.46
N VAL A 29 51.83 -27.24 -7.57
CA VAL A 29 50.82 -26.56 -8.38
C VAL A 29 49.53 -26.57 -7.55
N VAL A 30 49.36 -25.52 -6.75
CA VAL A 30 48.09 -25.25 -6.06
C VAL A 30 47.09 -24.83 -7.13
N SER A 31 46.46 -25.83 -7.76
CA SER A 31 45.21 -25.64 -8.48
C SER A 31 44.30 -24.83 -7.55
N PRO A 32 43.80 -23.65 -7.96
CA PRO A 32 42.86 -22.92 -7.14
C PRO A 32 41.64 -23.82 -6.95
N SER A 33 41.45 -24.32 -5.73
CA SER A 33 40.24 -25.04 -5.38
C SER A 33 39.08 -24.16 -5.80
N ARG A 34 38.28 -24.62 -6.78
CA ARG A 34 36.98 -24.02 -7.04
C ARG A 34 36.18 -24.28 -5.77
N ALA A 35 36.20 -23.32 -4.86
CA ALA A 35 35.15 -23.20 -3.89
C ALA A 35 33.86 -23.22 -4.71
N ALA A 36 33.13 -24.32 -4.63
CA ALA A 36 31.76 -24.29 -5.06
C ALA A 36 31.12 -23.24 -4.16
N ASN A 37 30.69 -22.13 -4.75
CA ASN A 37 29.66 -21.33 -4.13
C ASN A 37 28.44 -22.24 -4.07
N ALA A 38 28.36 -23.04 -3.00
CA ALA A 38 27.12 -23.57 -2.51
C ALA A 38 26.28 -22.34 -2.17
N PHE A 39 25.51 -21.90 -3.17
CA PHE A 39 24.52 -20.86 -3.00
C PHE A 39 23.42 -21.49 -2.15
N LEU A 40 23.66 -21.52 -0.83
CA LEU A 40 22.62 -21.68 0.15
C LEU A 40 21.63 -20.56 -0.18
N GLY A 41 20.43 -20.93 -0.59
CA GLY A 41 19.36 -19.96 -0.82
C GLY A 41 19.09 -19.16 0.45
N PRO A 42 18.31 -18.06 0.34
CA PRO A 42 17.92 -17.30 1.52
C PRO A 42 17.34 -18.24 2.58
N MET A 43 17.89 -18.17 3.80
CA MET A 43 17.33 -18.90 4.95
C MET A 43 15.89 -18.46 5.19
N SER A 44 15.10 -19.27 5.90
CA SER A 44 13.72 -18.93 6.28
C SER A 44 13.64 -17.51 6.87
N PRO A 45 12.60 -16.72 6.53
CA PRO A 45 12.43 -15.37 7.05
C PRO A 45 12.47 -15.29 8.57
N ALA A 46 12.98 -14.18 9.09
CA ALA A 46 13.05 -13.92 10.53
C ALA A 46 12.85 -12.42 10.82
N PRO A 47 12.27 -12.06 11.98
CA PRO A 47 12.03 -10.66 12.35
C PRO A 47 13.29 -9.80 12.28
N GLY A 48 13.19 -8.66 11.60
CA GLY A 48 14.28 -7.70 11.37
C GLY A 48 15.07 -7.91 10.07
N LEU A 49 14.92 -9.05 9.38
CA LEU A 49 15.54 -9.25 8.06
C LEU A 49 14.84 -8.43 6.97
N ILE A 50 15.61 -7.97 5.99
CA ILE A 50 15.11 -7.24 4.81
C ILE A 50 15.56 -8.00 3.57
N TYR A 51 14.63 -8.33 2.68
CA TYR A 51 14.87 -9.09 1.47
C TYR A 51 14.65 -8.21 0.22
N ASP A 52 15.60 -8.24 -0.70
CA ASP A 52 15.60 -7.47 -1.94
C ASP A 52 15.13 -8.36 -3.10
N VAL A 53 13.91 -8.13 -3.56
CA VAL A 53 13.22 -8.99 -4.53
C VAL A 53 13.92 -9.01 -5.89
N ALA A 54 14.65 -7.95 -6.23
CA ALA A 54 15.41 -7.86 -7.48
C ALA A 54 16.78 -8.56 -7.40
N LYS A 55 17.33 -8.77 -6.20
CA LYS A 55 18.57 -9.54 -5.98
C LYS A 55 18.34 -11.01 -5.65
N GLY A 56 17.20 -11.35 -5.04
CA GLY A 56 16.93 -12.70 -4.53
C GLY A 56 17.71 -13.01 -3.25
N ASP A 57 18.01 -12.00 -2.42
CA ASP A 57 18.90 -12.13 -1.26
C ASP A 57 18.56 -11.10 -0.16
N TYR A 58 19.01 -11.38 1.07
CA TYR A 58 18.88 -10.47 2.20
C TYR A 58 19.87 -9.31 2.12
N VAL A 59 19.38 -8.11 2.45
CA VAL A 59 20.15 -6.87 2.45
C VAL A 59 20.09 -6.17 3.81
N ARG A 60 20.98 -5.21 4.03
CA ARG A 60 20.91 -4.33 5.21
C ARG A 60 20.00 -3.13 4.94
N LEU A 61 19.52 -2.52 6.02
CA LEU A 61 18.61 -1.38 5.98
C LEU A 61 19.15 -0.21 5.13
N GLU A 62 20.45 0.07 5.15
CA GLU A 62 21.03 1.15 4.32
C GLU A 62 20.86 0.90 2.82
N THR A 63 20.73 -0.36 2.37
CA THR A 63 20.51 -0.72 0.96
C THR A 63 19.08 -0.38 0.53
N LEU A 64 18.09 -0.76 1.33
CA LEU A 64 16.69 -0.39 1.14
C LEU A 64 16.53 1.13 1.18
N GLN A 65 17.14 1.80 2.18
CA GLN A 65 17.10 3.26 2.31
C GLN A 65 17.72 3.96 1.09
N SER A 66 18.87 3.48 0.61
CA SER A 66 19.54 4.03 -0.59
C SER A 66 18.68 3.88 -1.86
N ALA A 67 17.96 2.77 -2.01
CA ALA A 67 17.04 2.58 -3.12
C ALA A 67 15.81 3.51 -3.00
N ALA A 68 15.22 3.59 -1.80
CA ALA A 68 14.02 4.37 -1.54
C ALA A 68 14.24 5.88 -1.60
N ALA A 69 15.42 6.37 -1.22
CA ALA A 69 15.76 7.80 -1.25
C ALA A 69 15.60 8.41 -2.66
N GLY A 70 15.89 7.64 -3.71
CA GLY A 70 15.73 8.04 -5.12
C GLY A 70 14.31 7.93 -5.69
N ALA A 71 13.36 7.35 -4.95
CA ALA A 71 11.98 7.19 -5.40
C ALA A 71 11.15 8.47 -5.18
N LYS A 72 10.32 8.83 -6.16
CA LYS A 72 9.32 9.90 -6.03
C LYS A 72 8.16 9.46 -5.15
N TYR A 73 7.68 8.23 -5.32
CA TYR A 73 6.61 7.63 -4.54
C TYR A 73 7.18 6.45 -3.74
N ILE A 74 6.97 6.44 -2.43
CA ILE A 74 7.42 5.38 -1.53
C ILE A 74 6.17 4.80 -0.89
N LEU A 75 5.92 3.52 -1.09
CA LEU A 75 4.71 2.85 -0.60
C LEU A 75 5.11 1.85 0.48
N LEU A 76 4.52 2.00 1.67
CA LEU A 76 4.89 1.27 2.88
C LEU A 76 3.70 0.40 3.32
N GLY A 77 3.67 -0.86 2.87
CA GLY A 77 2.55 -1.78 3.04
C GLY A 77 2.53 -2.48 4.39
N GLU A 78 1.42 -2.41 5.12
CA GLU A 78 1.25 -2.98 6.47
C GLU A 78 0.21 -4.12 6.54
N THR A 79 0.37 -5.03 7.51
CA THR A 79 -0.78 -5.55 8.28
C THR A 79 -1.17 -4.48 9.32
N HIS A 80 -2.42 -4.03 9.30
CA HIS A 80 -2.87 -2.79 9.97
C HIS A 80 -2.79 -2.77 11.50
N ASP A 81 -2.93 -3.91 12.16
CA ASP A 81 -2.91 -4.02 13.63
C ASP A 81 -1.51 -4.29 14.20
N ASN A 82 -0.49 -4.43 13.35
CA ASN A 82 0.87 -4.71 13.80
C ASN A 82 1.66 -3.43 14.07
N LEU A 83 1.78 -3.11 15.37
CA LEU A 83 2.54 -1.96 15.90
C LEU A 83 4.00 -1.89 15.39
N ILE A 84 4.61 -3.01 15.04
CA ILE A 84 5.98 -3.07 14.51
C ILE A 84 6.02 -2.50 13.09
N HIS A 85 4.97 -2.69 12.28
CA HIS A 85 4.86 -2.07 10.95
C HIS A 85 4.82 -0.54 11.07
N HIS A 86 4.03 -0.01 12.00
CA HIS A 86 3.95 1.44 12.21
C HIS A 86 5.27 2.04 12.71
N GLN A 87 6.03 1.30 13.53
CA GLN A 87 7.38 1.68 13.93
C GLN A 87 8.36 1.70 12.75
N ARG A 88 8.32 0.72 11.83
CA ARG A 88 9.16 0.71 10.61
C ARG A 88 8.75 1.77 9.60
N GLN A 89 7.45 2.06 9.49
CA GLN A 89 6.94 3.18 8.71
C GLN A 89 7.45 4.52 9.25
N ALA A 90 7.40 4.74 10.56
CA ALA A 90 7.94 5.94 11.21
C ALA A 90 9.46 6.07 11.00
N GLU A 91 10.22 4.98 11.16
CA GLU A 91 11.66 4.92 10.90
C GLU A 91 12.01 5.30 9.45
N LEU A 92 11.28 4.77 8.47
CA LEU A 92 11.47 5.09 7.06
C LEU A 92 11.03 6.52 6.69
N VAL A 93 9.92 7.01 7.25
CA VAL A 93 9.45 8.40 7.06
C VAL A 93 10.46 9.40 7.62
N ASP A 94 11.06 9.13 8.77
CA ASP A 94 12.09 9.98 9.37
C ASP A 94 13.39 9.99 8.56
N VAL A 95 14.01 8.83 8.37
CA VAL A 95 15.33 8.74 7.72
C VAL A 95 15.27 9.23 6.27
N LEU A 96 14.24 8.86 5.51
CA LEU A 96 14.12 9.23 4.09
C LEU A 96 13.67 10.69 3.87
N SER A 97 13.48 11.46 4.94
CA SER A 97 13.17 12.90 4.89
C SER A 97 14.36 13.81 5.25
N GLY A 98 15.43 13.25 5.83
CA GLY A 98 16.53 14.01 6.43
C GLY A 98 17.28 14.98 5.51
N ASP A 99 17.38 14.67 4.21
CA ASP A 99 18.10 15.50 3.21
C ASP A 99 17.33 16.77 2.76
N GLY A 100 16.29 17.17 3.49
CA GLY A 100 15.42 18.30 3.13
C GLY A 100 14.51 18.04 1.93
N LEU A 101 14.48 16.81 1.41
CA LEU A 101 13.65 16.36 0.32
C LEU A 101 12.20 16.17 0.78
N LYS A 102 11.46 17.27 0.95
CA LYS A 102 10.09 17.24 1.48
C LYS A 102 9.17 16.34 0.64
N ARG A 103 8.66 15.29 1.29
CA ARG A 103 7.57 14.44 0.80
C ARG A 103 6.28 14.76 1.55
N ALA A 104 5.12 14.39 1.00
CA ALA A 104 3.89 14.28 1.77
C ALA A 104 3.79 12.89 2.42
N VAL A 105 2.95 12.74 3.45
CA VAL A 105 2.55 11.42 3.97
C VAL A 105 1.07 11.24 3.66
N VAL A 106 0.76 10.32 2.74
CA VAL A 106 -0.61 9.96 2.37
C VAL A 106 -1.07 8.80 3.26
N TRP A 107 -2.32 8.86 3.72
CA TRP A 107 -2.91 7.89 4.64
C TRP A 107 -4.11 7.20 3.98
N GLU A 108 -4.14 5.88 4.01
CA GLU A 108 -5.35 5.11 3.71
C GLU A 108 -6.43 5.28 4.79
N MET A 109 -6.02 5.36 6.04
CA MET A 109 -6.93 5.38 7.19
C MET A 109 -7.73 6.69 7.30
N ILE A 110 -7.32 7.73 6.55
CA ILE A 110 -7.99 9.05 6.53
C ILE A 110 -8.69 9.26 5.17
N ASN A 111 -10.02 9.27 5.21
CA ASN A 111 -10.88 9.53 4.05
C ASN A 111 -10.80 10.99 3.59
N ARG A 112 -10.88 11.22 2.27
CA ARG A 112 -10.65 12.53 1.61
C ARG A 112 -11.51 13.68 2.10
N ASP A 113 -12.72 13.41 2.58
CA ASP A 113 -13.63 14.39 3.16
C ASP A 113 -13.16 14.89 4.55
N LYS A 114 -12.36 14.10 5.27
CA LYS A 114 -11.70 14.49 6.52
C LYS A 114 -10.49 15.43 6.31
N GLN A 115 -10.01 15.68 5.08
CA GLN A 115 -8.82 16.51 4.83
C GLN A 115 -8.90 17.88 5.50
N ALA A 116 -10.06 18.53 5.54
CA ALA A 116 -10.20 19.85 6.17
C ALA A 116 -10.05 19.82 7.71
N ALA A 117 -10.48 18.72 8.35
CA ALA A 117 -10.28 18.50 9.79
C ALA A 117 -8.82 18.13 10.08
N LEU A 118 -8.23 17.28 9.23
CA LEU A 118 -6.80 16.95 9.25
C LEU A 118 -5.93 18.21 9.10
N ASP A 119 -6.22 19.08 8.12
CA ASP A 119 -5.48 20.32 7.91
C ASP A 119 -5.60 21.27 9.12
N ALA A 120 -6.77 21.34 9.75
CA ALA A 120 -6.97 22.15 10.95
C ALA A 120 -6.16 21.60 12.15
N ALA A 121 -6.25 20.30 12.41
CA ALA A 121 -5.54 19.63 13.51
C ALA A 121 -4.02 19.60 13.31
N TRP A 122 -3.56 19.39 12.07
CA TRP A 122 -2.14 19.27 11.75
C TRP A 122 -1.38 20.58 11.88
N ASN A 123 -2.03 21.70 11.55
CA ASN A 123 -1.41 23.02 11.50
C ASN A 123 -1.58 23.86 12.78
N ASP A 124 -2.49 23.53 13.71
CA ASP A 124 -2.49 24.17 15.04
C ASP A 124 -1.38 23.57 15.93
N LYS A 125 -0.43 24.42 16.33
CA LYS A 125 0.71 24.07 17.18
C LYS A 125 0.35 23.86 18.66
N LYS A 126 -0.93 23.87 19.00
CA LYS A 126 -1.47 23.54 20.34
C LYS A 126 -2.03 22.12 20.43
N ILE A 127 -2.15 21.42 19.30
CA ILE A 127 -2.68 20.06 19.25
C ILE A 127 -1.48 19.14 19.14
N GLU A 128 -1.20 18.42 20.22
CA GLU A 128 -0.10 17.45 20.28
C GLU A 128 -0.37 16.28 19.31
N ILE A 129 0.63 15.45 19.04
CA ILE A 129 0.50 14.36 18.06
C ILE A 129 -0.61 13.39 18.46
N GLU A 130 -0.72 13.10 19.75
CA GLU A 130 -1.63 12.17 20.38
C GLU A 130 -3.09 12.65 20.29
N ASP A 131 -3.34 13.96 20.27
CA ASP A 131 -4.69 14.55 20.26
C ASP A 131 -5.32 14.66 18.85
N ILE A 132 -4.56 14.36 17.79
CA ILE A 132 -5.04 14.46 16.39
C ILE A 132 -6.18 13.47 16.12
N GLY A 133 -6.12 12.24 16.64
CA GLY A 133 -7.15 11.21 16.44
C GLY A 133 -8.55 11.69 16.86
N ALA A 134 -8.62 12.37 18.01
CA ALA A 134 -9.86 12.97 18.52
C ALA A 134 -10.44 14.06 17.60
N GLN A 135 -9.61 14.78 16.83
CA GLN A 135 -10.07 15.78 15.85
C GLN A 135 -10.63 15.14 14.55
N LEU A 136 -10.32 13.86 14.32
CA LEU A 136 -10.77 13.11 13.15
C LEU A 136 -11.96 12.20 13.46
N ASN A 137 -12.34 12.03 14.73
CA ASN A 137 -13.12 10.89 15.24
C ASN A 137 -12.47 9.55 14.83
N TRP A 138 -11.19 9.39 15.12
CA TRP A 138 -10.42 8.22 14.68
C TRP A 138 -10.93 6.92 15.30
N GLU A 139 -11.22 6.92 16.59
CA GLU A 139 -11.61 5.72 17.34
C GLU A 139 -12.98 5.15 16.88
N ASP A 140 -13.85 6.01 16.33
CA ASP A 140 -15.13 5.62 15.72
C ASP A 140 -14.96 4.93 14.35
N SER A 141 -13.82 5.10 13.67
CA SER A 141 -13.60 4.64 12.28
C SER A 141 -13.53 3.12 12.14
N GLY A 142 -13.08 2.43 13.19
CA GLY A 142 -12.82 1.00 13.18
C GLY A 142 -11.36 0.59 12.97
N TRP A 143 -10.48 1.50 12.54
CA TRP A 143 -9.04 1.26 12.49
C TRP A 143 -8.45 1.01 13.91
N PRO A 144 -7.25 0.40 14.01
CA PRO A 144 -6.44 0.37 15.23
C PRO A 144 -6.21 1.77 15.82
N SER A 145 -5.76 1.86 17.08
CA SER A 145 -5.75 3.11 17.86
C SER A 145 -4.97 4.22 17.17
N TRP A 146 -5.40 5.48 17.29
CA TRP A 146 -4.57 6.58 16.80
C TRP A 146 -3.18 6.58 17.45
N HIS A 147 -3.06 6.12 18.71
CA HIS A 147 -1.78 5.95 19.40
C HIS A 147 -0.85 4.94 18.72
N ASP A 148 -1.39 3.94 18.02
CA ASP A 148 -0.62 2.91 17.31
C ASP A 148 0.02 3.49 16.04
N TYR A 149 -0.65 4.48 15.42
CA TYR A 149 -0.24 5.17 14.21
C TYR A 149 0.52 6.50 14.48
N SER A 150 0.38 7.07 15.67
CA SER A 150 0.95 8.37 16.03
C SER A 150 2.48 8.49 15.86
N PRO A 151 3.32 7.43 16.00
CA PRO A 151 4.76 7.54 15.72
C PRO A 151 5.08 7.96 14.27
N ILE A 152 4.25 7.56 13.31
CA ILE A 152 4.41 7.96 11.90
C ILE A 152 4.05 9.45 11.73
N ALA A 153 3.06 9.92 12.49
CA ALA A 153 2.70 11.33 12.55
C ALA A 153 3.79 12.17 13.24
N ASP A 154 4.42 11.71 14.32
CA ASP A 154 5.56 12.42 14.92
C ASP A 154 6.74 12.52 13.92
N ALA A 155 7.12 11.42 13.29
CA ALA A 155 8.14 11.42 12.23
C ALA A 155 7.82 12.42 11.11
N ALA A 156 6.54 12.52 10.70
CA ALA A 156 6.07 13.50 9.73
C ALA A 156 6.13 14.96 10.25
N ARG A 157 5.80 15.20 11.52
CA ARG A 157 5.80 16.55 12.14
C ARG A 157 7.21 17.06 12.36
N LYS A 158 8.09 16.22 12.90
CA LYS A 158 9.54 16.43 13.04
C LYS A 158 10.19 16.87 11.74
N ASN A 159 9.85 16.22 10.63
CA ASN A 159 10.36 16.52 9.29
C ASN A 159 9.53 17.57 8.50
N GLN A 160 8.51 18.15 9.14
CA GLN A 160 7.63 19.17 8.55
C GLN A 160 7.00 18.74 7.21
N LEU A 161 6.49 17.51 7.15
CA LEU A 161 5.77 16.93 6.03
C LEU A 161 4.27 17.26 6.14
N PRO A 162 3.54 17.51 5.04
CA PRO A 162 2.08 17.56 5.08
C PRO A 162 1.48 16.15 5.16
N MET A 163 0.53 15.94 6.09
CA MET A 163 -0.37 14.78 6.07
C MET A 163 -1.47 14.98 5.02
N VAL A 164 -1.83 13.91 4.31
CA VAL A 164 -2.82 13.94 3.22
C VAL A 164 -3.78 12.76 3.35
N ALA A 165 -5.08 13.05 3.32
CA ALA A 165 -6.15 12.07 3.32
C ALA A 165 -6.26 11.42 1.92
N GLY A 166 -6.05 10.10 1.87
CA GLY A 166 -5.92 9.35 0.62
C GLY A 166 -7.20 8.70 0.12
N ASN A 167 -8.05 8.22 1.02
CA ASN A 167 -9.04 7.18 0.73
C ASN A 167 -10.44 7.74 0.37
N LEU A 168 -11.32 6.88 -0.14
CA LEU A 168 -12.68 7.26 -0.54
C LEU A 168 -13.59 7.46 0.68
N PRO A 169 -14.37 8.56 0.76
CA PRO A 169 -15.37 8.75 1.82
C PRO A 169 -16.36 7.57 1.91
N ASP A 170 -16.65 7.12 3.13
CA ASP A 170 -17.50 5.94 3.41
C ASP A 170 -18.90 6.07 2.79
N ALA A 171 -19.40 7.31 2.72
CA ALA A 171 -20.66 7.66 2.07
C ALA A 171 -20.73 7.29 0.57
N LEU A 172 -19.59 7.01 -0.09
CA LEU A 172 -19.54 6.52 -1.47
C LEU A 172 -19.60 4.99 -1.57
N ILE A 173 -19.31 4.24 -0.51
CA ILE A 173 -19.15 2.77 -0.55
C ILE A 173 -20.46 2.08 -0.98
N SER A 174 -21.59 2.35 -0.31
CA SER A 174 -22.89 1.77 -0.69
C SER A 174 -23.39 2.21 -2.09
N PRO A 175 -23.24 3.49 -2.49
CA PRO A 175 -23.43 3.91 -3.89
C PRO A 175 -22.53 3.18 -4.90
N LEU A 176 -21.25 2.94 -4.60
CA LEU A 176 -20.33 2.20 -5.47
C LEU A 176 -20.72 0.72 -5.58
N MET A 177 -21.13 0.07 -4.48
CA MET A 177 -21.63 -1.31 -4.49
C MET A 177 -22.83 -1.52 -5.43
N THR A 178 -23.65 -0.48 -5.64
CA THR A 178 -24.90 -0.57 -6.41
C THR A 178 -24.84 0.04 -7.81
N LYS A 179 -23.88 0.94 -8.09
CA LYS A 179 -23.80 1.69 -9.36
C LYS A 179 -22.40 1.70 -9.98
N GLY A 180 -21.42 1.05 -9.35
CA GLY A 180 -20.01 1.12 -9.73
C GLY A 180 -19.50 2.56 -9.80
N ASN A 181 -18.49 2.79 -10.65
CA ASN A 181 -17.82 4.08 -10.80
C ASN A 181 -18.74 5.26 -11.18
N SER A 182 -19.99 5.01 -11.63
CA SER A 182 -20.97 6.07 -11.89
C SER A 182 -21.50 6.76 -10.62
N ALA A 183 -21.29 6.17 -9.44
CA ALA A 183 -21.60 6.80 -8.15
C ALA A 183 -20.58 7.88 -7.72
N LEU A 184 -19.41 7.95 -8.35
CA LEU A 184 -18.38 8.92 -7.97
C LEU A 184 -18.84 10.36 -8.29
N PRO A 185 -18.71 11.32 -7.35
CA PRO A 185 -18.96 12.73 -7.62
C PRO A 185 -18.16 13.21 -8.83
N VAL A 186 -18.78 13.97 -9.74
CA VAL A 186 -18.21 14.33 -11.07
C VAL A 186 -16.79 14.93 -10.98
N SER A 187 -16.52 15.73 -9.95
CA SER A 187 -15.20 16.31 -9.67
C SER A 187 -14.15 15.26 -9.29
N LEU A 188 -14.52 14.23 -8.53
CA LEU A 188 -13.67 13.10 -8.16
C LEU A 188 -13.52 12.13 -9.33
N ALA A 189 -14.60 11.76 -10.02
CA ALA A 189 -14.58 10.92 -11.21
C ALA A 189 -13.61 11.46 -12.28
N LYS A 190 -13.65 12.78 -12.54
CA LYS A 190 -12.71 13.46 -13.44
C LYS A 190 -11.26 13.47 -12.94
N LYS A 191 -11.02 13.46 -11.62
CA LYS A 191 -9.66 13.36 -11.04
C LYS A 191 -9.11 11.94 -11.11
N LEU A 192 -9.90 10.92 -10.75
CA LEU A 192 -9.45 9.53 -10.75
C LEU A 192 -9.30 8.98 -12.17
N ALA A 193 -10.14 9.46 -13.10
CA ALA A 193 -10.18 9.05 -14.50
C ALA A 193 -10.10 7.51 -14.63
N LEU A 194 -10.97 6.82 -13.89
CA LEU A 194 -10.96 5.36 -13.80
C LEU A 194 -11.28 4.75 -15.18
N PRO A 195 -10.44 3.81 -15.68
CA PRO A 195 -10.82 2.97 -16.81
C PRO A 195 -11.80 1.90 -16.33
N ALA A 196 -12.19 0.98 -17.24
CA ALA A 196 -12.64 -0.33 -16.80
C ALA A 196 -11.53 -1.01 -15.96
N LEU A 197 -11.93 -1.79 -14.96
CA LEU A 197 -11.03 -2.70 -14.23
C LEU A 197 -10.54 -3.77 -15.23
N PRO A 198 -9.22 -3.97 -15.44
CA PRO A 198 -8.71 -4.99 -16.35
C PRO A 198 -9.13 -6.40 -15.90
N ASP A 199 -9.45 -7.29 -16.85
CA ASP A 199 -10.06 -8.59 -16.54
C ASP A 199 -9.17 -9.47 -15.64
N ASP A 200 -7.84 -9.49 -15.87
CA ASP A 200 -6.89 -10.23 -15.02
C ASP A 200 -6.85 -9.66 -13.59
N THR A 201 -6.89 -8.33 -13.45
CA THR A 201 -6.94 -7.65 -12.15
C THR A 201 -8.28 -7.87 -11.45
N LYS A 202 -9.38 -7.94 -12.22
CA LYS A 202 -10.70 -8.29 -11.70
C LYS A 202 -10.74 -9.72 -11.17
N ALA A 203 -10.24 -10.70 -11.94
CA ALA A 203 -10.22 -12.09 -11.53
C ALA A 203 -9.39 -12.30 -10.25
N LEU A 204 -8.23 -11.62 -10.16
CA LEU A 204 -7.40 -11.60 -8.96
C LEU A 204 -8.14 -11.00 -7.75
N PHE A 205 -8.71 -9.80 -7.89
CA PHE A 205 -9.41 -9.12 -6.79
C PHE A 205 -10.67 -9.86 -6.36
N ASP A 206 -11.43 -10.44 -7.29
CA ASP A 206 -12.63 -11.23 -6.98
C ASP A 206 -12.27 -12.43 -6.10
N GLN A 207 -11.20 -13.16 -6.44
CA GLN A 207 -10.71 -14.30 -5.67
C GLN A 207 -10.18 -13.87 -4.30
N GLU A 208 -9.31 -12.85 -4.23
CA GLU A 208 -8.79 -12.29 -2.98
C GLU A 208 -9.90 -11.83 -2.02
N ILE A 209 -11.00 -11.30 -2.56
CA ILE A 209 -12.16 -10.88 -1.78
C ILE A 209 -12.95 -12.08 -1.24
N VAL A 210 -13.12 -13.16 -2.02
CA VAL A 210 -13.74 -14.41 -1.52
C VAL A 210 -12.89 -15.02 -0.40
N ASP A 211 -11.57 -15.08 -0.60
CA ASP A 211 -10.63 -15.69 0.35
C ASP A 211 -10.53 -14.86 1.65
N ALA A 212 -10.47 -13.52 1.55
CA ALA A 212 -10.52 -12.63 2.72
C ALA A 212 -11.87 -12.66 3.46
N HIS A 213 -12.94 -13.17 2.83
CA HIS A 213 -14.22 -13.47 3.49
C HIS A 213 -14.32 -14.93 3.95
N CYS A 214 -13.19 -15.64 4.10
CA CYS A 214 -13.13 -17.04 4.52
C CYS A 214 -13.98 -17.97 3.63
N GLY A 215 -14.07 -17.70 2.32
CA GLY A 215 -14.94 -18.44 1.39
C GLY A 215 -16.45 -18.27 1.59
N MET A 216 -16.89 -17.44 2.55
CA MET A 216 -18.31 -17.25 2.89
C MET A 216 -19.05 -16.30 1.93
N LEU A 217 -18.30 -15.45 1.21
CA LEU A 217 -18.86 -14.59 0.17
C LEU A 217 -18.98 -15.40 -1.13
N ALA A 218 -20.16 -15.43 -1.74
CA ALA A 218 -20.33 -16.11 -3.02
C ALA A 218 -19.53 -15.37 -4.12
N PRO A 219 -18.86 -16.07 -5.07
CA PRO A 219 -18.03 -15.42 -6.08
C PRO A 219 -18.75 -14.34 -6.91
N GLU A 220 -20.06 -14.49 -7.14
CA GLU A 220 -20.89 -13.53 -7.85
C GLU A 220 -21.08 -12.20 -7.08
N GLN A 221 -20.79 -12.19 -5.77
CA GLN A 221 -20.90 -11.02 -4.89
C GLN A 221 -19.58 -10.25 -4.74
N ALA A 222 -18.45 -10.80 -5.18
CA ALA A 222 -17.14 -10.14 -5.12
C ALA A 222 -16.94 -8.93 -6.07
N PRO A 223 -17.44 -8.93 -7.33
CA PRO A 223 -17.13 -7.87 -8.31
C PRO A 223 -17.44 -6.41 -7.89
N PRO A 224 -18.50 -6.11 -7.12
CA PRO A 224 -18.71 -4.77 -6.56
C PRO A 224 -17.59 -4.33 -5.59
N PHE A 225 -17.09 -5.24 -4.74
CA PHE A 225 -15.97 -4.96 -3.86
C PHE A 225 -14.66 -4.76 -4.66
N SER A 226 -14.41 -5.58 -5.70
CA SER A 226 -13.26 -5.42 -6.60
C SER A 226 -13.25 -4.07 -7.31
N THR A 227 -14.45 -3.60 -7.70
CA THR A 227 -14.65 -2.25 -8.25
C THR A 227 -14.31 -1.15 -7.23
N ILE A 228 -14.63 -1.36 -5.96
CA ILE A 228 -14.31 -0.44 -4.86
C ILE A 228 -12.81 -0.45 -4.52
N GLN A 229 -12.16 -1.61 -4.47
CA GLN A 229 -10.70 -1.74 -4.24
C GLN A 229 -9.93 -0.88 -5.26
N PHE A 230 -10.21 -1.07 -6.55
CA PHE A 230 -9.61 -0.31 -7.65
C PHE A 230 -9.92 1.20 -7.59
N ALA A 231 -11.09 1.58 -7.06
CA ALA A 231 -11.44 2.98 -6.82
C ALA A 231 -10.71 3.57 -5.60
N ARG A 232 -10.47 2.79 -4.53
CA ARG A 232 -9.62 3.16 -3.38
C ARG A 232 -8.17 3.35 -3.84
N ASP A 233 -7.60 2.40 -4.58
CA ASP A 233 -6.25 2.49 -5.14
C ASP A 233 -6.06 3.71 -6.03
N ALA A 234 -7.01 3.98 -6.93
CA ALA A 234 -7.02 5.21 -7.73
C ALA A 234 -7.09 6.47 -6.85
N SER A 235 -7.85 6.44 -5.75
CA SER A 235 -7.96 7.56 -4.81
C SER A 235 -6.63 7.82 -4.09
N LEU A 236 -5.99 6.78 -3.55
CA LEU A 236 -4.70 6.84 -2.86
C LEU A 236 -3.59 7.32 -3.80
N ALA A 237 -3.48 6.72 -4.99
CA ALA A 237 -2.55 7.15 -6.04
C ALA A 237 -2.78 8.61 -6.45
N ARG A 238 -4.05 9.04 -6.55
CA ARG A 238 -4.37 10.44 -6.89
C ARG A 238 -3.99 11.40 -5.77
N ALA A 239 -4.02 10.97 -4.50
CA ALA A 239 -3.61 11.78 -3.36
C ALA A 239 -2.09 11.98 -3.35
N MET A 240 -1.32 10.91 -3.55
CA MET A 240 0.14 10.98 -3.74
C MET A 240 0.49 11.90 -4.92
N PHE A 241 -0.18 11.73 -6.05
CA PHE A 241 0.04 12.56 -7.24
C PHE A 241 -0.24 14.04 -6.99
N ASP A 242 -1.44 14.40 -6.51
CA ASP A 242 -1.84 15.78 -6.22
C ASP A 242 -0.91 16.42 -5.18
N ALA A 243 -0.45 15.65 -4.18
CA ALA A 243 0.49 16.14 -3.17
C ALA A 243 1.85 16.54 -3.75
N THR A 244 2.39 15.80 -4.73
CA THR A 244 3.67 16.18 -5.39
C THR A 244 3.57 17.39 -6.31
N HIS A 245 2.37 17.95 -6.50
CA HIS A 245 2.16 19.21 -7.20
C HIS A 245 2.02 20.41 -6.23
N GLN A 246 2.06 20.18 -4.92
CA GLN A 246 2.10 21.24 -3.91
C GLN A 246 3.48 21.92 -3.88
N LYS A 247 3.52 23.21 -3.52
CA LYS A 247 4.74 24.03 -3.55
C LYS A 247 5.81 23.49 -2.61
N GLY A 248 6.89 22.96 -3.19
CA GLY A 248 8.08 22.49 -2.47
C GLY A 248 8.06 21.01 -2.12
N ILE A 249 6.91 20.34 -2.27
CA ILE A 249 6.83 18.88 -2.15
C ILE A 249 7.43 18.24 -3.40
N LYS A 250 8.18 17.15 -3.23
CA LYS A 250 8.92 16.46 -4.30
C LYS A 250 8.53 15.01 -4.49
N GLY A 251 7.99 14.39 -3.46
CA GLY A 251 7.53 13.00 -3.45
C GLY A 251 6.40 12.77 -2.45
N ALA A 252 5.98 11.52 -2.29
CA ALA A 252 5.01 11.14 -1.27
C ALA A 252 5.33 9.75 -0.71
N PHE A 253 5.18 9.61 0.59
CA PHE A 253 4.98 8.32 1.26
C PHE A 253 3.49 7.94 1.17
N LEU A 254 3.17 6.65 1.14
CA LEU A 254 1.85 6.11 1.42
C LEU A 254 1.94 5.11 2.58
N ILE A 255 1.08 5.32 3.56
CA ILE A 255 0.77 4.41 4.66
C ILE A 255 -0.56 3.74 4.31
N ALA A 256 -0.54 2.44 4.05
CA ALA A 256 -1.67 1.66 3.54
C ALA A 256 -1.46 0.15 3.73
N GLY A 257 -2.53 -0.62 3.65
CA GLY A 257 -2.49 -2.08 3.72
C GLY A 257 -1.60 -2.70 2.64
N ALA A 258 -0.94 -3.83 2.95
CA ALA A 258 0.02 -4.50 2.07
C ALA A 258 -0.54 -4.81 0.66
N MET A 259 -1.85 -5.03 0.54
CA MET A 259 -2.52 -5.29 -0.75
C MET A 259 -2.74 -4.02 -1.59
N HIS A 260 -2.79 -2.83 -0.99
CA HIS A 260 -2.96 -1.55 -1.69
C HIS A 260 -1.65 -1.01 -2.29
N VAL A 261 -0.48 -1.48 -1.83
CA VAL A 261 0.83 -0.99 -2.32
C VAL A 261 1.37 -1.73 -3.56
N ARG A 262 0.70 -2.80 -4.02
CA ARG A 262 1.20 -3.75 -5.05
C ARG A 262 1.49 -3.12 -6.42
N ALA A 263 2.73 -3.27 -6.90
CA ALA A 263 3.30 -2.53 -8.02
C ALA A 263 2.56 -2.65 -9.37
N ASN A 264 1.85 -3.76 -9.61
CA ASN A 264 1.27 -4.08 -10.92
C ASN A 264 -0.27 -4.10 -10.95
N VAL A 265 -0.94 -3.98 -9.80
CA VAL A 265 -2.41 -4.09 -9.70
C VAL A 265 -3.07 -3.00 -8.87
N ALA A 266 -2.36 -2.41 -7.90
CA ALA A 266 -2.91 -1.46 -6.93
C ALA A 266 -2.34 -0.03 -7.13
N VAL A 267 -2.07 0.73 -6.07
CA VAL A 267 -1.69 2.16 -6.13
C VAL A 267 -0.61 2.48 -7.19
N PRO A 268 0.53 1.77 -7.30
CA PRO A 268 1.55 2.09 -8.31
C PRO A 268 1.07 1.91 -9.76
N TRP A 269 0.11 1.02 -10.01
CA TRP A 269 -0.51 0.88 -11.34
C TRP A 269 -1.26 2.17 -11.71
N HIS A 270 -2.01 2.76 -10.77
CA HIS A 270 -2.65 4.06 -11.00
C HIS A 270 -1.65 5.22 -11.04
N LEU A 271 -0.56 5.18 -10.25
CA LEU A 271 0.52 6.17 -10.33
C LEU A 271 1.17 6.19 -11.72
N LYS A 272 1.43 5.03 -12.34
CA LYS A 272 1.95 4.92 -13.72
C LYS A 272 1.04 5.63 -14.75
N ARG A 273 -0.27 5.76 -14.48
CA ARG A 273 -1.21 6.52 -15.33
C ARG A 273 -1.19 8.03 -15.07
N PHE A 274 -1.08 8.44 -13.81
CA PHE A 274 -1.09 9.85 -13.44
C PHE A 274 0.27 10.53 -13.68
N ASP A 275 1.36 9.81 -13.44
CA ASP A 275 2.75 10.28 -13.60
C ASP A 275 3.61 9.20 -14.30
N PRO A 276 3.55 9.08 -15.63
CA PRO A 276 4.32 8.08 -16.39
C PRO A 276 5.85 8.22 -16.32
N LYS A 277 6.37 9.21 -15.57
CA LYS A 277 7.80 9.43 -15.32
C LYS A 277 8.17 9.36 -13.84
N GLY A 278 7.20 9.14 -12.95
CA GLY A 278 7.42 9.05 -11.51
C GLY A 278 7.94 7.67 -11.10
N THR A 279 9.10 7.64 -10.47
CA THR A 279 9.62 6.42 -9.84
C THR A 279 8.79 6.07 -8.60
N SER A 280 8.36 4.82 -8.51
CA SER A 280 7.71 4.25 -7.33
C SER A 280 8.61 3.16 -6.74
N ILE A 281 8.54 2.96 -5.43
CA ILE A 281 9.17 1.82 -4.74
C ILE A 281 8.16 1.26 -3.72
N VAL A 282 8.08 -0.06 -3.64
CA VAL A 282 7.14 -0.81 -2.79
C VAL A 282 7.92 -1.57 -1.73
N ILE A 283 7.71 -1.18 -0.47
CA ILE A 283 8.28 -1.82 0.72
C ILE A 283 7.11 -2.43 1.48
N ALA A 284 6.96 -3.76 1.40
CA ALA A 284 5.96 -4.49 2.18
C ALA A 284 6.58 -4.93 3.51
N MET A 285 5.94 -4.63 4.62
CA MET A 285 6.24 -5.27 5.88
C MET A 285 5.38 -6.53 6.01
N ILE A 286 6.02 -7.65 6.36
CA ILE A 286 5.41 -8.97 6.40
C ILE A 286 5.84 -9.65 7.69
N GLU A 287 4.88 -10.26 8.38
CA GLU A 287 5.14 -11.04 9.58
C GLU A 287 5.92 -12.31 9.21
N ALA A 288 7.06 -12.53 9.85
CA ALA A 288 7.87 -13.72 9.59
C ALA A 288 7.12 -14.97 10.06
N PRO A 289 7.18 -16.10 9.32
CA PRO A 289 6.68 -17.38 9.80
C PRO A 289 7.29 -17.77 11.16
N ASN A 290 6.62 -18.65 11.89
CA ASN A 290 7.13 -19.10 13.18
C ASN A 290 8.45 -19.86 12.98
N PRO A 291 9.43 -19.76 13.90
CA PRO A 291 10.70 -20.50 13.81
C PRO A 291 10.61 -22.04 13.84
N GLY A 292 9.40 -22.61 13.91
CA GLY A 292 9.11 -24.03 13.81
C GLY A 292 8.29 -24.43 12.58
N ASP A 293 7.84 -23.46 11.78
CA ASP A 293 7.17 -23.72 10.50
C ASP A 293 8.17 -24.36 9.51
N ALA A 294 7.66 -24.89 8.39
CA ALA A 294 8.52 -25.43 7.34
C ALA A 294 9.47 -24.36 6.74
N ASN A 295 10.40 -24.78 5.88
CA ASN A 295 11.34 -23.88 5.18
C ASN A 295 10.62 -23.01 4.12
N ILE A 296 9.72 -22.14 4.57
CA ILE A 296 9.04 -21.13 3.76
C ILE A 296 10.11 -20.16 3.25
N MET A 297 10.22 -20.05 1.94
CA MET A 297 11.21 -19.17 1.30
C MET A 297 10.60 -17.77 1.10
N PRO A 298 11.38 -16.67 1.13
CA PRO A 298 10.87 -15.33 0.81
C PRO A 298 10.11 -15.24 -0.51
N GLU A 299 10.55 -16.03 -1.51
CA GLU A 299 9.94 -16.17 -2.83
C GLU A 299 8.53 -16.79 -2.79
N GLU A 300 8.21 -17.60 -1.78
CA GLU A 300 6.89 -18.22 -1.62
C GLU A 300 5.88 -17.20 -1.09
N LEU A 301 6.30 -16.33 -0.17
CA LEU A 301 5.48 -15.25 0.38
C LEU A 301 5.14 -14.17 -0.66
N LEU A 302 6.00 -13.97 -1.67
CA LEU A 302 5.73 -13.05 -2.78
C LEU A 302 4.49 -13.45 -3.60
N ASN A 303 4.09 -14.73 -3.64
CA ASN A 303 2.89 -15.17 -4.36
C ASN A 303 1.61 -14.52 -3.81
N GLY A 304 1.58 -14.20 -2.50
CA GLY A 304 0.46 -13.48 -1.87
C GLY A 304 0.28 -12.05 -2.39
N PHE A 305 1.27 -11.48 -3.09
CA PHE A 305 1.22 -10.15 -3.69
C PHE A 305 0.78 -10.19 -5.18
N GLY A 306 0.29 -11.34 -5.64
CA GLY A 306 -0.18 -11.53 -7.01
C GLY A 306 0.97 -11.68 -8.03
N PRO A 307 0.66 -11.63 -9.34
CA PRO A 307 1.59 -12.06 -10.38
C PRO A 307 2.76 -11.08 -10.62
N GLY A 308 3.97 -11.64 -10.67
CA GLY A 308 5.20 -10.93 -11.02
C GLY A 308 5.79 -10.09 -9.88
N HIS A 309 6.64 -9.12 -10.23
CA HIS A 309 7.32 -8.29 -9.23
C HIS A 309 6.35 -7.21 -8.71
N SER A 310 5.50 -7.57 -7.75
CA SER A 310 4.55 -6.67 -7.08
C SER A 310 5.15 -5.88 -5.90
N VAL A 311 6.33 -6.26 -5.43
CA VAL A 311 7.05 -5.68 -4.28
C VAL A 311 8.53 -5.55 -4.65
N ASP A 312 9.20 -4.48 -4.22
CA ASP A 312 10.66 -4.29 -4.42
C ASP A 312 11.46 -4.81 -3.22
N PHE A 313 10.97 -4.55 -1.99
CA PHE A 313 11.56 -5.00 -0.74
C PHE A 313 10.52 -5.58 0.21
N ILE A 314 10.85 -6.70 0.85
CA ILE A 314 10.15 -7.18 2.04
C ILE A 314 10.95 -6.79 3.28
N TRP A 315 10.31 -6.26 4.31
CA TRP A 315 10.87 -6.16 5.66
C TRP A 315 10.11 -7.12 6.58
N PHE A 316 10.80 -8.16 7.04
CA PHE A 316 10.23 -9.14 7.95
C PHE A 316 10.13 -8.60 9.38
N THR A 317 8.99 -8.82 10.02
CA THR A 317 8.65 -8.39 11.39
C THR A 317 8.23 -9.59 12.23
N SER A 318 7.94 -9.39 13.52
CA SER A 318 7.30 -10.42 14.33
C SER A 318 5.79 -10.42 14.06
N ASP A 319 5.20 -11.61 13.97
CA ASP A 319 3.76 -11.81 14.18
C ASP A 319 3.35 -11.27 15.56
N LEU A 320 2.10 -10.83 15.68
CA LEU A 320 1.44 -10.51 16.95
C LEU A 320 0.37 -11.58 17.21
N ASP A 321 0.20 -11.98 18.47
CA ASP A 321 -0.72 -13.06 18.82
C ASP A 321 -2.17 -12.71 18.44
N ARG A 322 -2.78 -13.55 17.62
CA ARG A 322 -4.12 -13.40 17.02
C ARG A 322 -4.76 -14.78 16.85
N SER A 323 -6.06 -14.86 17.11
CA SER A 323 -6.92 -15.94 16.58
C SER A 323 -6.98 -15.88 15.05
N ASP A 324 -7.21 -17.00 14.36
CA ASP A 324 -7.48 -16.94 12.92
C ASP A 324 -8.82 -16.22 12.70
N PRO A 325 -8.92 -15.19 11.81
CA PRO A 325 -10.19 -14.54 11.51
C PRO A 325 -11.28 -15.48 10.97
N CYS A 326 -10.89 -16.67 10.49
CA CYS A 326 -11.77 -17.73 10.02
C CYS A 326 -12.04 -18.83 11.06
N ASP A 327 -11.51 -18.74 12.28
CA ASP A 327 -11.80 -19.70 13.36
C ASP A 327 -13.30 -19.75 13.68
N GLY A 328 -13.84 -20.96 13.80
CA GLY A 328 -15.26 -21.18 14.10
C GLY A 328 -16.23 -20.89 12.94
N ILE A 329 -15.75 -20.52 11.75
CA ILE A 329 -16.59 -20.31 10.56
C ILE A 329 -16.80 -21.63 9.81
N GLU A 330 -18.03 -22.15 9.83
CA GLU A 330 -18.42 -23.28 8.98
C GLU A 330 -18.62 -22.83 7.52
N MET A 331 -17.67 -23.19 6.66
CA MET A 331 -17.76 -23.04 5.20
C MET A 331 -19.07 -23.66 4.67
N PRO A 332 -19.89 -22.95 3.87
CA PRO A 332 -21.00 -23.57 3.18
C PRO A 332 -20.45 -24.66 2.24
N HIS A 333 -20.95 -25.88 2.35
CA HIS A 333 -20.61 -26.94 1.41
C HIS A 333 -21.11 -26.57 0.01
N VAL A 334 -20.21 -25.99 -0.79
CA VAL A 334 -20.39 -25.90 -2.24
C VAL A 334 -20.54 -27.33 -2.75
N GLN A 335 -21.77 -27.70 -3.11
CA GLN A 335 -22.01 -28.96 -3.79
C GLN A 335 -21.26 -28.90 -5.13
N SER A 336 -20.16 -29.65 -5.22
CA SER A 336 -19.49 -29.90 -6.48
C SER A 336 -20.54 -30.38 -7.47
N ALA A 337 -20.68 -29.68 -8.60
CA ALA A 337 -21.64 -30.01 -9.65
C ALA A 337 -21.21 -31.32 -10.31
N ASP A 338 -21.59 -32.43 -9.68
CA ASP A 338 -21.13 -33.77 -10.00
C ASP A 338 -21.53 -34.12 -11.44
N ALA A 339 -20.64 -34.80 -12.15
CA ALA A 339 -20.65 -34.83 -13.61
C ALA A 339 -22.01 -35.28 -14.17
N GLN A 340 -22.80 -34.33 -14.69
CA GLN A 340 -24.12 -34.59 -15.27
C GLN A 340 -23.97 -35.27 -16.63
N LYS A 341 -23.66 -36.55 -16.54
CA LYS A 341 -23.35 -37.47 -17.62
C LYS A 341 -24.55 -37.60 -18.56
N THR A 342 -24.52 -36.83 -19.65
CA THR A 342 -25.53 -36.88 -20.70
C THR A 342 -25.70 -38.32 -21.21
N PRO A 343 -26.92 -38.88 -21.16
CA PRO A 343 -27.21 -40.11 -21.89
C PRO A 343 -26.97 -39.88 -23.38
N ALA A 344 -26.36 -40.85 -24.06
CA ALA A 344 -26.30 -40.83 -25.52
C ALA A 344 -27.73 -40.89 -26.09
N GLY A 345 -28.01 -40.09 -27.12
CA GLY A 345 -29.36 -39.98 -27.67
C GLY A 345 -29.74 -41.14 -28.58
N ASP A 346 -30.97 -41.62 -28.44
CA ASP A 346 -31.66 -42.36 -29.50
C ASP A 346 -32.23 -41.36 -30.52
N THR A 347 -31.69 -41.38 -31.74
CA THR A 347 -32.23 -40.60 -32.87
C THR A 347 -33.25 -41.42 -33.64
N ASP A 348 -34.51 -41.44 -33.18
CA ASP A 348 -35.61 -41.87 -34.06
C ASP A 348 -35.88 -40.77 -35.12
N SER A 349 -36.19 -41.17 -36.34
CA SER A 349 -36.23 -40.30 -37.52
C SER A 349 -37.49 -40.55 -38.35
N SER A 350 -38.48 -39.66 -38.24
CA SER A 350 -39.61 -39.64 -39.19
C SER A 350 -40.22 -38.25 -39.38
N ASN A 351 -40.47 -37.92 -40.65
CA ASN A 351 -41.48 -36.99 -41.18
C ASN A 351 -41.42 -35.47 -40.86
N THR A 352 -41.77 -34.55 -41.78
CA THR A 352 -41.74 -34.50 -43.28
C THR A 352 -42.12 -33.08 -43.72
N GLY A 353 -41.41 -32.52 -44.71
CA GLY A 353 -41.84 -31.34 -45.49
C GLY A 353 -41.80 -29.98 -44.76
N GLU A 354 -41.86 -28.83 -45.45
CA GLU A 354 -41.66 -28.59 -46.90
C GLU A 354 -41.31 -27.09 -47.14
N ASN A 355 -40.72 -26.78 -48.29
CA ASN A 355 -40.47 -25.49 -48.99
C ASN A 355 -40.84 -24.16 -48.26
N ALA A 356 -39.94 -23.18 -48.05
CA ALA A 356 -39.03 -22.45 -48.95
C ALA A 356 -39.65 -21.24 -49.70
N ASP A 357 -38.85 -20.15 -49.79
CA ASP A 357 -38.95 -18.97 -50.67
C ASP A 357 -40.16 -18.01 -50.49
N ASP A 358 -40.12 -16.68 -50.74
CA ASP A 358 -39.02 -15.78 -51.15
C ASP A 358 -39.34 -14.29 -50.81
N THR A 359 -38.34 -13.40 -50.99
CA THR A 359 -38.43 -11.93 -51.25
C THR A 359 -39.05 -10.98 -50.20
N ALA A 360 -38.91 -9.64 -50.27
CA ALA A 360 -37.81 -8.71 -50.64
C ALA A 360 -38.33 -7.24 -50.50
N ASN A 361 -37.45 -6.24 -50.69
CA ASN A 361 -37.70 -4.78 -50.77
C ASN A 361 -38.15 -4.09 -49.45
N SER A 362 -37.53 -2.97 -49.00
CA SER A 362 -37.38 -1.60 -49.56
C SER A 362 -38.60 -0.70 -49.25
N ASP A 363 -38.53 0.62 -49.08
CA ASP A 363 -37.51 1.68 -49.27
C ASP A 363 -37.57 2.65 -48.06
N ALA A 364 -36.48 3.19 -47.49
CA ALA A 364 -35.56 4.26 -47.94
C ALA A 364 -35.94 5.67 -47.42
N ASP A 365 -35.02 6.63 -47.66
CA ASP A 365 -35.09 8.08 -47.47
C ASP A 365 -35.22 8.71 -46.05
N ALA A 366 -34.71 9.92 -45.78
CA ALA A 366 -33.49 10.63 -46.23
C ALA A 366 -33.41 12.00 -45.51
N ASP A 367 -32.23 12.65 -45.58
CA ASP A 367 -31.96 14.09 -45.40
C ASP A 367 -32.24 14.76 -44.04
N ALA A 368 -31.66 15.94 -43.72
CA ALA A 368 -30.28 16.45 -43.93
C ALA A 368 -30.19 17.87 -43.32
N SER A 369 -28.95 18.33 -43.05
CA SER A 369 -28.56 19.73 -42.74
C SER A 369 -29.21 20.38 -41.50
N ALA A 370 -28.49 20.80 -40.45
CA ALA A 370 -27.31 21.68 -40.36
C ALA A 370 -27.59 23.16 -40.63
N ASP A 371 -27.47 23.98 -39.58
CA ASP A 371 -26.72 25.24 -39.63
C ASP A 371 -26.17 25.61 -38.22
N LYS A 372 -25.40 26.71 -38.11
CA LYS A 372 -24.71 27.16 -36.89
C LYS A 372 -24.80 28.71 -36.72
N PRO A 373 -23.97 29.40 -35.91
CA PRO A 373 -24.44 30.10 -34.70
C PRO A 373 -24.48 31.63 -34.77
N ASP A 374 -25.19 32.25 -33.82
CA ASP A 374 -25.00 33.65 -33.39
C ASP A 374 -25.20 33.72 -31.85
N THR A 375 -24.23 34.16 -31.04
CA THR A 375 -23.77 35.53 -30.66
C THR A 375 -24.62 36.26 -29.60
N ALA A 376 -23.97 36.53 -28.45
CA ALA A 376 -23.99 37.77 -27.63
C ALA A 376 -25.35 38.30 -27.05
N THR A 377 -25.42 39.17 -26.02
CA THR A 377 -24.41 39.95 -25.29
C THR A 377 -24.90 40.36 -23.86
N GLN A 378 -23.94 40.61 -22.95
CA GLN A 378 -23.93 41.69 -21.92
C GLN A 378 -24.85 41.73 -20.67
N ASP A 379 -24.30 42.47 -19.68
CA ASP A 379 -24.91 43.27 -18.60
C ASP A 379 -25.65 42.59 -17.42
N ALA A 380 -25.60 43.13 -16.18
CA ALA A 380 -24.67 44.10 -15.57
C ALA A 380 -24.71 43.98 -14.02
N ALA A 381 -23.77 44.62 -13.32
CA ALA A 381 -23.63 44.51 -11.86
C ALA A 381 -24.22 45.71 -11.09
N THR A 382 -24.82 45.44 -9.91
CA THR A 382 -24.80 46.28 -8.68
C THR A 382 -25.51 45.53 -7.53
N ASN A 383 -25.40 45.85 -6.23
CA ASN A 383 -24.31 46.22 -5.28
C ASN A 383 -24.99 46.81 -4.01
N ALA A 384 -24.28 46.86 -2.87
CA ALA A 384 -24.69 47.30 -1.52
C ALA A 384 -25.62 46.32 -0.74
N ASN A 385 -25.48 45.96 0.56
CA ASN A 385 -24.62 46.31 1.74
C ASN A 385 -25.41 46.94 2.94
N SER A 386 -24.81 46.96 4.14
CA SER A 386 -25.31 47.30 5.51
C SER A 386 -25.93 46.11 6.29
N ASN A 387 -25.47 45.69 7.49
CA ASN A 387 -25.18 46.34 8.80
C ASN A 387 -26.46 46.48 9.68
N ASP A 388 -26.48 46.48 11.04
CA ASP A 388 -25.59 46.13 12.20
C ASP A 388 -26.50 46.28 13.48
N ASN A 389 -26.29 45.88 14.75
CA ASN A 389 -25.20 45.36 15.60
C ASN A 389 -25.80 44.49 16.75
N GLY A 390 -25.01 43.94 17.69
CA GLY A 390 -25.55 43.40 18.96
C GLY A 390 -24.52 42.76 19.92
N SER A 391 -23.98 43.51 20.88
CA SER A 391 -23.06 43.01 21.94
C SER A 391 -23.56 43.26 23.38
N ALA A 392 -23.32 42.31 24.29
CA ALA A 392 -23.48 42.50 25.74
C ALA A 392 -22.49 41.61 26.55
N LYS A 393 -22.19 42.00 27.80
CA LYS A 393 -21.21 41.36 28.72
C LYS A 393 -21.92 40.88 30.01
N ALA A 394 -21.38 39.85 30.69
CA ALA A 394 -20.67 40.04 31.99
C ALA A 394 -20.34 38.73 32.78
N LYS A 395 -19.09 38.69 33.29
CA LYS A 395 -18.59 38.14 34.58
C LYS A 395 -19.27 36.94 35.28
N GLY A 396 -18.46 35.95 35.68
CA GLY A 396 -18.73 35.09 36.85
C GLY A 396 -17.65 34.02 37.11
N SER A 397 -16.95 34.10 38.25
CA SER A 397 -16.12 33.04 38.86
C SER A 397 -15.84 33.42 40.33
N PRO A 398 -15.80 32.47 41.28
CA PRO A 398 -14.52 32.23 41.97
C PRO A 398 -14.24 30.77 42.40
N ASP A 399 -12.95 30.41 42.32
CA ASP A 399 -12.09 29.63 43.25
C ASP A 399 -12.55 28.40 44.06
N THR A 400 -11.53 27.57 44.35
CA THR A 400 -11.43 26.41 45.28
C THR A 400 -11.98 25.07 44.76
N ALA A 401 -11.33 23.91 44.98
CA ALA A 401 -10.07 23.62 45.69
C ALA A 401 -9.22 22.55 44.94
N VAL A 402 -7.94 22.46 45.29
CA VAL A 402 -7.02 21.39 44.83
C VAL A 402 -7.07 20.22 45.81
N GLU A 403 -7.30 18.99 45.35
CA GLU A 403 -7.05 17.81 46.17
C GLU A 403 -6.66 16.56 45.35
N SER A 404 -5.54 15.94 45.72
CA SER A 404 -5.08 14.61 45.28
C SER A 404 -3.80 14.22 46.04
N PRO A 405 -3.43 12.93 46.15
CA PRO A 405 -4.12 11.75 45.62
C PRO A 405 -4.60 10.76 46.70
N ALA A 406 -5.82 10.23 46.54
CA ALA A 406 -6.28 9.04 47.28
C ALA A 406 -5.90 7.76 46.52
N LYS A 407 -5.20 6.83 47.18
CA LYS A 407 -4.62 5.63 46.56
C LYS A 407 -5.65 4.51 46.38
N ALA A 408 -6.51 4.63 45.37
CA ALA A 408 -7.54 3.64 45.05
C ALA A 408 -6.98 2.49 44.19
N THR A 409 -6.83 1.30 44.78
CA THR A 409 -6.58 0.05 44.03
C THR A 409 -7.89 -0.45 43.43
N ASN A 410 -8.17 -0.10 42.18
CA ASN A 410 -9.33 -0.64 41.46
C ASN A 410 -8.87 -1.74 40.49
N SER A 411 -9.25 -2.99 40.75
CA SER A 411 -9.11 -4.08 39.79
C SER A 411 -10.16 -3.92 38.70
N GLY A 412 -9.84 -3.10 37.69
CA GLY A 412 -10.69 -2.91 36.52
C GLY A 412 -10.98 -4.23 35.84
N GLN A 413 -12.23 -4.67 35.93
CA GLN A 413 -12.75 -5.81 35.16
C GLN A 413 -12.55 -5.52 33.67
N ILE A 414 -11.97 -6.46 32.92
CA ILE A 414 -11.93 -6.36 31.46
C ILE A 414 -13.37 -6.39 30.99
N ILE A 415 -13.81 -5.29 30.39
CA ILE A 415 -15.08 -5.21 29.67
C ILE A 415 -14.74 -5.51 28.23
N ASP A 416 -14.91 -6.77 27.82
CA ASP A 416 -14.92 -7.12 26.40
C ASP A 416 -16.04 -6.31 25.73
N PRO A 417 -15.76 -5.48 24.72
CA PRO A 417 -16.79 -4.72 24.03
C PRO A 417 -17.68 -5.70 23.26
N GLU A 418 -19.00 -5.65 23.49
CA GLU A 418 -19.93 -6.52 22.74
C GLU A 418 -19.75 -6.36 21.22
N PRO A 419 -19.85 -7.46 20.44
CA PRO A 419 -19.64 -7.42 19.00
C PRO A 419 -20.67 -6.52 18.33
N SER A 420 -20.22 -5.33 17.90
CA SER A 420 -21.05 -4.33 17.27
C SER A 420 -21.67 -4.88 15.97
N ASN A 421 -23.01 -4.91 15.91
CA ASN A 421 -23.80 -5.35 14.76
C ASN A 421 -23.75 -4.37 13.56
N ASN A 422 -22.62 -3.69 13.34
CA ASN A 422 -22.39 -2.82 12.20
C ASN A 422 -21.77 -3.60 11.02
N PRO A 423 -22.52 -3.90 9.94
CA PRO A 423 -22.00 -4.67 8.82
C PRO A 423 -20.88 -3.95 8.04
N MET A 424 -20.73 -2.62 8.20
CA MET A 424 -19.71 -1.85 7.49
C MET A 424 -18.28 -2.07 8.01
N ARG A 425 -18.09 -2.63 9.22
CA ARG A 425 -16.74 -2.84 9.82
C ARG A 425 -15.94 -3.96 9.13
N ARG A 426 -16.51 -4.65 8.13
CA ARG A 426 -15.90 -5.75 7.35
C ARG A 426 -15.23 -5.31 6.04
N ILE A 427 -14.96 -4.02 5.84
CA ILE A 427 -14.23 -3.49 4.65
C ILE A 427 -12.90 -2.81 5.03
N MET A 428 -12.29 -3.31 6.09
CA MET A 428 -10.83 -3.44 6.17
C MET A 428 -10.45 -4.80 5.57
N PRO A 429 -9.27 -4.94 4.93
CA PRO A 429 -8.75 -6.26 4.58
C PRO A 429 -8.59 -7.09 5.85
N ILE A 430 -9.36 -8.17 5.96
CA ILE A 430 -9.06 -9.22 6.93
C ILE A 430 -7.71 -9.83 6.51
N PRO A 431 -6.74 -10.02 7.42
CA PRO A 431 -5.49 -10.70 7.08
C PRO A 431 -5.80 -12.05 6.42
N PRO A 432 -5.10 -12.43 5.33
CA PRO A 432 -5.39 -13.68 4.64
C PRO A 432 -5.29 -14.86 5.62
N ALA A 433 -6.27 -15.76 5.58
CA ALA A 433 -6.38 -16.90 6.47
C ALA A 433 -5.06 -17.70 6.52
N ARG A 434 -4.65 -18.16 7.71
CA ARG A 434 -3.40 -18.92 7.81
C ARG A 434 -3.53 -20.24 7.04
N PRO A 435 -2.48 -20.70 6.34
CA PRO A 435 -2.45 -22.06 5.80
C PRO A 435 -2.73 -23.06 6.92
N LYS A 436 -3.66 -23.99 6.70
CA LYS A 436 -3.97 -25.03 7.68
C LYS A 436 -2.87 -26.10 7.68
N GLU A 437 -2.48 -26.53 8.88
CA GLU A 437 -1.57 -27.65 9.14
C GLU A 437 -2.10 -29.00 8.61
#